data_AF-A0AA36D0Y2-F1
#
_entry.id   AF-A0AA36D0Y2-F1
#
_cell.length_a   1.000
_cell.length_b   1.000
_cell.length_c   1.000
_cell.angle_alpha   90.00
_cell.angle_beta   90.00
_cell.angle_gamma   90.00
#
_symmetry.space_group_name_H-M   'P 1'
#
loop_
_entity.id
_entity.type
_entity.pdbx_description
1 polymer ?
#
loop_
_entity_poly.entity_id
_entity_poly.type
_entity_poly.pdbx_seq_one_letter_code
_entity_poly.pdbx_strand_id
1 'polypeptide(L)'
;MSRRTSFKAPRDDSLSPEGSECSTSTTQSHADRKKETHLRCERQRREAINNGYTELKALLPASMSTMGCKTTNASILFKASEYIKQLQSEADQEEKELQQAESKEAALKMIAGEYENMSRESPQESNIQSQMMKKLLDDCYDSFKHNVNPSDYGSMAKSLISWVEQLEPESKKSVNEIIRMPFNAM
;
A
#
# COMPACT_ATOMS: atom_id res chain seq x y z
N MET A 1 -33.09 -18.56 43.14
CA MET A 1 -33.42 -19.65 44.09
C MET A 1 -32.13 -20.37 44.47
N SER A 2 -31.57 -19.99 45.61
CA SER A 2 -30.36 -20.57 46.19
C SER A 2 -30.59 -22.01 46.65
N ARG A 3 -29.73 -22.95 46.24
CA ARG A 3 -29.72 -24.30 46.81
C ARG A 3 -28.57 -24.47 47.78
N ARG A 4 -28.95 -24.44 49.05
CA ARG A 4 -28.20 -24.81 50.25
C ARG A 4 -28.12 -26.34 50.32
N THR A 5 -26.93 -26.91 50.42
CA THR A 5 -26.71 -28.31 50.85
C THR A 5 -25.64 -28.25 51.94
N SER A 6 -26.08 -28.25 53.19
CA SER A 6 -26.20 -29.40 54.11
C SER A 6 -24.86 -29.80 54.72
N PHE A 7 -24.72 -29.30 55.94
CA PHE A 7 -23.68 -29.50 56.94
C PHE A 7 -23.64 -30.98 57.38
N LYS A 8 -22.44 -31.57 57.49
CA LYS A 8 -22.20 -32.77 58.29
C LYS A 8 -20.81 -32.69 58.92
N ALA A 9 -20.77 -32.35 60.21
CA ALA A 9 -19.58 -32.35 61.03
C ALA A 9 -19.21 -33.79 61.44
N PRO A 10 -17.91 -34.13 61.50
CA PRO A 10 -17.42 -35.22 62.31
C PRO A 10 -16.58 -34.69 63.49
N ARG A 11 -17.09 -34.98 64.69
CA ARG A 11 -16.42 -35.44 65.93
C ARG A 11 -15.11 -34.75 66.34
N ASP A 12 -15.20 -34.05 67.47
CA ASP A 12 -14.12 -33.80 68.42
C ASP A 12 -13.36 -35.09 68.72
N ASP A 13 -12.07 -35.12 68.41
CA ASP A 13 -11.10 -35.96 69.09
C ASP A 13 -10.08 -35.02 69.73
N SER A 14 -10.32 -34.75 71.00
CA SER A 14 -9.48 -33.97 71.88
C SER A 14 -8.20 -34.75 72.18
N LEU A 15 -7.11 -34.41 71.51
CA LEU A 15 -5.75 -34.78 71.90
C LEU A 15 -4.92 -33.50 72.00
N SER A 16 -4.85 -32.95 73.21
CA SER A 16 -3.80 -32.02 73.61
C SER A 16 -2.44 -32.68 73.40
N PRO A 17 -1.47 -32.01 72.76
CA PRO A 17 -0.08 -32.30 73.02
C PRO A 17 0.37 -31.40 74.18
N GLU A 18 0.55 -32.02 75.34
CA GLU A 18 1.45 -31.49 76.36
C GLU A 18 2.82 -31.18 75.75
N GLY A 19 3.48 -30.19 76.34
CA GLY A 19 4.67 -29.55 75.81
C GLY A 19 5.79 -30.51 75.43
N SER A 20 6.37 -30.25 74.26
CA SER A 20 7.69 -30.74 73.90
C SER A 20 8.34 -29.72 72.96
N GLU A 21 9.29 -28.96 73.50
CA GLU A 21 10.43 -28.31 72.86
C GLU A 21 10.43 -28.28 71.32
N CYS A 22 9.78 -27.27 70.71
CA CYS A 22 9.75 -27.16 69.25
C CYS A 22 9.44 -25.75 68.72
N SER A 23 10.00 -24.71 69.33
CA SER A 23 9.81 -23.32 68.89
C SER A 23 10.79 -22.86 67.79
N THR A 24 11.79 -23.67 67.46
CA THR A 24 12.79 -23.35 66.42
C THR A 24 12.50 -24.02 65.06
N SER A 25 11.80 -25.16 65.01
CA SER A 25 11.58 -25.88 63.74
C SER A 25 10.36 -25.38 62.94
N THR A 26 9.29 -24.92 63.60
CA THR A 26 8.09 -24.38 62.95
C THR A 26 8.40 -23.05 62.26
N THR A 27 9.18 -22.19 62.90
CA THR A 27 9.66 -20.92 62.32
C THR A 27 10.63 -21.16 61.16
N GLN A 28 11.51 -22.17 61.27
CA GLN A 28 12.38 -22.62 60.17
C GLN A 28 11.56 -23.13 58.96
N SER A 29 10.53 -23.95 59.19
CA SER A 29 9.62 -24.47 58.16
C SER A 29 8.86 -23.36 57.43
N HIS A 30 8.36 -22.35 58.17
CA HIS A 30 7.72 -21.19 57.56
C HIS A 30 8.70 -20.34 56.73
N ALA A 31 9.93 -20.18 57.21
CA ALA A 31 10.97 -19.48 56.45
C ALA A 31 11.33 -20.24 55.16
N ASP A 32 11.40 -21.56 55.20
CA ASP A 32 11.73 -22.38 54.04
C ASP A 32 10.59 -22.43 53.01
N ARG A 33 9.33 -22.50 53.44
CA ARG A 33 8.16 -22.34 52.55
C ARG A 33 8.13 -20.97 51.88
N LYS A 34 8.52 -19.91 52.59
CA LYS A 34 8.64 -18.55 52.04
C LYS A 34 9.76 -18.47 51.00
N LYS A 35 10.93 -19.06 51.27
CA LYS A 35 12.04 -19.15 50.31
C LYS A 35 11.66 -19.92 49.06
N GLU A 36 10.99 -21.06 49.20
CA GLU A 36 10.54 -21.89 48.07
C GLU A 36 9.54 -21.13 47.18
N THR A 37 8.56 -20.47 47.81
CA THR A 37 7.60 -19.62 47.09
C THR A 37 8.32 -18.49 46.35
N HIS A 38 9.26 -17.81 47.01
CA HIS A 38 10.04 -16.74 46.39
C HIS A 38 10.86 -17.25 45.18
N LEU A 39 11.52 -18.40 45.30
CA LEU A 39 12.27 -19.02 44.20
C LEU A 39 11.36 -19.42 43.03
N ARG A 40 10.14 -19.92 43.32
CA ARG A 40 9.15 -20.22 42.29
C ARG A 40 8.70 -18.95 41.56
N CYS A 41 8.38 -17.88 42.29
CA CYS A 41 8.01 -16.60 41.70
C CYS A 41 9.14 -16.00 40.84
N GLU A 42 10.39 -16.05 41.32
CA GLU A 42 11.54 -15.54 40.55
C GLU A 42 11.82 -16.39 39.30
N ARG A 43 11.63 -17.72 39.35
CA ARG A 43 11.71 -18.57 38.16
C ARG A 43 10.65 -18.18 37.12
N GLN A 44 9.40 -18.05 37.53
CA GLN A 44 8.32 -17.62 36.65
C GLN A 44 8.60 -16.24 36.04
N ARG A 45 9.14 -15.30 36.83
CA ARG A 45 9.54 -13.98 36.34
C ARG A 45 10.62 -14.09 35.25
N ARG A 46 11.64 -14.92 35.48
CA ARG A 46 12.72 -15.14 34.50
C ARG A 46 12.23 -15.82 33.23
N GLU A 47 11.34 -16.80 33.35
CA GLU A 47 10.71 -17.48 32.21
C GLU A 47 9.91 -16.49 31.35
N ALA A 48 9.11 -15.63 31.98
CA ALA A 48 8.37 -14.58 31.26
C ALA A 48 9.30 -13.61 30.51
N ILE A 49 10.42 -13.20 31.13
CA ILE A 49 11.42 -12.35 30.48
C ILE A 49 12.08 -13.07 29.29
N ASN A 50 12.46 -14.34 29.45
CA ASN A 50 13.08 -15.12 28.39
C ASN A 50 12.13 -15.35 27.20
N ASN A 51 10.84 -15.55 27.47
CA ASN A 51 9.81 -15.62 26.44
C ASN A 51 9.72 -14.29 25.68
N GLY A 52 9.71 -13.16 26.39
CA GLY A 52 9.74 -11.83 25.77
C GLY A 52 10.94 -11.60 24.85
N TYR A 53 12.14 -12.06 25.23
CA TYR A 53 13.32 -12.01 24.34
C TYR A 53 13.16 -12.88 23.09
N THR A 54 12.49 -14.03 23.22
CA THR A 54 12.27 -14.95 22.10
C THR A 54 11.26 -14.37 21.12
N GLU A 55 10.16 -13.80 21.61
CA GLU A 55 9.16 -13.08 20.80
C GLU A 55 9.78 -11.87 20.11
N LEU A 56 10.54 -11.04 20.85
CA LEU A 56 11.21 -9.88 20.28
C LEU A 56 12.17 -10.27 19.16
N LYS A 57 12.93 -11.36 19.34
CA LYS A 57 13.83 -11.88 18.31
C LYS A 57 13.09 -12.36 17.07
N ALA A 58 11.88 -12.90 17.22
CA ALA A 58 11.06 -13.36 16.08
C ALA A 58 10.49 -12.21 15.24
N LEU A 59 10.28 -11.03 15.84
CA LEU A 59 9.83 -9.82 15.14
C LEU A 59 10.96 -9.13 14.37
N LEU A 60 12.22 -9.42 14.71
CA LEU A 60 13.37 -8.83 14.03
C LEU A 60 13.59 -9.49 12.66
N PRO A 61 14.01 -8.72 11.64
CA PRO A 61 14.34 -9.28 10.33
C PRO A 61 15.42 -10.37 10.41
N ALA A 62 15.23 -11.47 9.67
CA ALA A 62 16.19 -12.56 9.62
C ALA A 62 17.58 -12.11 9.11
N SER A 63 17.62 -11.07 8.26
CA SER A 63 18.85 -10.43 7.77
C SER A 63 19.70 -9.79 8.88
N MET A 64 19.08 -9.41 10.00
CA MET A 64 19.76 -8.83 11.17
C MET A 64 20.37 -9.93 12.06
N SER A 65 20.13 -11.21 11.78
CA SER A 65 20.78 -12.31 12.50
C SER A 65 22.20 -12.51 11.97
N THR A 66 23.19 -12.31 12.85
CA THR A 66 24.60 -12.56 12.53
C THR A 66 24.80 -14.06 12.32
N MET A 67 24.92 -14.47 11.06
CA MET A 67 25.18 -15.85 10.67
C MET A 67 26.40 -16.38 11.45
N GLY A 68 26.19 -17.35 12.32
CA GLY A 68 27.26 -18.01 13.08
C GLY A 68 27.58 -17.44 14.49
N CYS A 69 26.97 -16.33 14.93
CA CYS A 69 27.17 -15.81 16.30
C CYS A 69 25.89 -15.91 17.14
N LYS A 70 25.98 -16.47 18.36
CA LYS A 70 24.85 -16.56 19.30
C LYS A 70 24.34 -15.15 19.62
N THR A 71 23.12 -14.84 19.21
CA THR A 71 22.49 -13.56 19.52
C THR A 71 22.32 -13.43 21.03
N THR A 72 23.06 -12.53 21.67
CA THR A 72 22.96 -12.25 23.10
C THR A 72 21.75 -11.35 23.39
N ASN A 73 21.23 -11.37 24.63
CA ASN A 73 20.11 -10.50 25.04
C ASN A 73 20.42 -9.02 24.75
N ALA A 74 21.65 -8.57 24.99
CA ALA A 74 22.09 -7.21 24.67
C ALA A 74 22.02 -6.91 23.15
N SER A 75 22.42 -7.86 22.31
CA SER A 75 22.34 -7.70 20.85
C SER A 75 20.89 -7.65 20.35
N ILE A 76 19.98 -8.43 20.96
CA ILE A 76 18.55 -8.40 20.62
C ILE A 76 17.98 -7.00 20.91
N LEU A 77 18.24 -6.43 22.09
CA LEU A 77 17.76 -5.11 22.46
C LEU A 77 18.31 -4.01 21.54
N PHE A 78 19.61 -4.06 21.23
CA PHE A 78 20.23 -3.09 20.34
C PHE A 78 19.61 -3.13 18.93
N LYS A 79 19.46 -4.34 18.36
CA LYS A 79 18.85 -4.52 17.05
C LYS A 79 17.39 -4.10 17.02
N ALA A 80 16.63 -4.37 18.09
CA ALA A 80 15.25 -3.90 18.23
C ALA A 80 15.17 -2.38 18.24
N SER A 81 16.05 -1.71 19.00
CA SER A 81 16.10 -0.25 19.03
C SER A 81 16.40 0.33 17.65
N GLU A 82 17.38 -0.22 16.93
CA GLU A 82 17.73 0.26 15.59
C GLU A 82 16.61 -0.03 14.58
N TYR A 83 15.97 -1.19 14.66
CA TYR A 83 14.87 -1.55 13.78
C TYR A 83 13.64 -0.65 13.99
N ILE A 84 13.32 -0.27 15.23
CA ILE A 84 12.26 0.71 15.51
C ILE A 84 12.58 2.05 14.85
N LYS A 85 13.81 2.56 14.96
CA LYS A 85 14.20 3.82 14.32
C LYS A 85 14.12 3.73 12.80
N GLN A 86 14.54 2.60 12.24
CA GLN A 86 14.44 2.35 10.80
C GLN A 86 12.98 2.38 10.36
N LEU A 87 12.10 1.64 11.03
CA LEU A 87 10.66 1.62 10.72
C LEU A 87 10.01 3.00 10.82
N GLN A 88 10.38 3.79 11.83
CA GLN A 88 9.91 5.18 11.96
C GLN A 88 10.36 6.04 10.77
N SER A 89 11.63 5.94 10.38
CA SER A 89 12.15 6.66 9.21
C SER A 89 11.51 6.20 7.90
N GLU A 90 11.21 4.92 7.76
CA GLU A 90 10.53 4.36 6.59
C GLU A 90 9.08 4.86 6.51
N ALA A 91 8.36 4.85 7.63
CA ALA A 91 7.00 5.37 7.71
C ALA A 91 6.94 6.87 7.37
N ASP A 92 7.86 7.68 7.91
CA ASP A 92 7.95 9.11 7.61
C ASP A 92 8.27 9.37 6.12
N GLN A 93 9.06 8.49 5.50
CA GLN A 93 9.40 8.58 4.08
C GLN A 93 8.22 8.19 3.19
N GLU A 94 7.52 7.10 3.52
CA GLU A 94 6.32 6.65 2.82
C GLU A 94 5.20 7.69 2.90
N GLU A 95 5.01 8.34 4.06
CA GLU A 95 4.04 9.43 4.21
C GLU A 95 4.36 10.62 3.29
N LYS A 96 5.64 11.01 3.17
CA LYS A 96 6.06 12.08 2.25
C LYS A 96 5.82 11.70 0.78
N GLU A 97 6.09 10.46 0.42
CA GLU A 97 5.85 9.96 -0.94
C GLU A 97 4.36 9.94 -1.27
N LEU A 98 3.52 9.53 -0.31
CA LEU A 98 2.07 9.58 -0.43
C LEU A 98 1.58 11.01 -0.66
N GLN A 99 2.00 11.97 0.18
CA GLN A 99 1.63 13.38 0.02
C GLN A 99 2.08 13.95 -1.33
N GLN A 100 3.27 13.56 -1.81
CA GLN A 100 3.73 13.98 -3.13
C GLN A 100 2.88 13.39 -4.25
N ALA A 101 2.48 12.12 -4.14
CA ALA A 101 1.62 11.45 -5.11
C ALA A 101 0.22 12.10 -5.15
N GLU A 102 -0.38 12.38 -3.99
CA GLU A 102 -1.66 13.08 -3.88
C GLU A 102 -1.61 14.49 -4.49
N SER A 103 -0.51 15.22 -4.25
CA SER A 103 -0.29 16.53 -4.85
C SER A 103 -0.23 16.46 -6.39
N LYS A 104 0.48 15.47 -6.93
CA LYS A 104 0.55 15.22 -8.39
C LYS A 104 -0.82 14.84 -8.95
N GLU A 105 -1.57 13.98 -8.26
CA GLU A 105 -2.92 13.58 -8.67
C GLU A 105 -3.86 14.79 -8.71
N ALA A 106 -3.85 15.63 -7.67
CA ALA A 106 -4.65 16.84 -7.63
C ALA A 106 -4.29 17.81 -8.76
N ALA A 107 -2.99 18.00 -9.04
CA ALA A 107 -2.53 18.83 -10.15
C ALA A 107 -3.01 18.30 -11.51
N LEU A 108 -2.88 16.99 -11.75
CA LEU A 108 -3.35 16.36 -12.99
C LEU A 108 -4.87 16.46 -13.15
N LYS A 109 -5.64 16.29 -12.07
CA LYS A 109 -7.10 16.50 -12.09
C LYS A 109 -7.48 17.93 -12.43
N MET A 110 -6.78 18.93 -11.89
CA MET A 110 -6.99 20.33 -12.27
C MET A 110 -6.70 20.58 -13.74
N ILE A 111 -5.57 20.06 -14.25
CA ILE A 111 -5.21 20.19 -15.67
C ILE A 111 -6.25 19.52 -16.57
N ALA A 112 -6.68 18.30 -16.23
CA ALA A 112 -7.70 17.58 -16.98
C ALA A 112 -9.03 18.36 -17.01
N GLY A 113 -9.47 18.89 -15.86
CA GLY A 113 -10.66 19.72 -15.76
C GLY A 113 -10.57 20.99 -16.60
N GLU A 114 -9.40 21.62 -16.65
CA GLU A 114 -9.16 22.79 -17.51
C GLU A 114 -9.27 22.43 -19.00
N TYR A 115 -8.69 21.31 -19.44
CA TYR A 115 -8.85 20.86 -20.82
C TYR A 115 -10.30 20.51 -21.18
N GLU A 116 -11.06 19.92 -20.24
CA GLU A 116 -12.49 19.67 -20.43
C GLU A 116 -13.28 20.99 -20.56
N ASN A 117 -12.96 21.99 -19.74
CA ASN A 117 -13.58 23.31 -19.81
C ASN A 117 -13.20 24.03 -21.10
N MET A 118 -11.93 24.07 -21.48
CA MET A 118 -11.47 24.61 -22.76
C MET A 118 -12.09 23.88 -23.95
N SER A 119 -12.36 22.58 -23.85
CA SER A 119 -13.08 21.84 -24.89
C SER A 119 -14.56 22.21 -24.99
N ARG A 120 -15.18 22.67 -23.89
CA ARG A 120 -16.58 23.13 -23.84
C ARG A 120 -16.71 24.61 -24.22
N GLU A 121 -15.71 25.42 -23.88
CA GLU A 121 -15.63 26.87 -24.11
C GLU A 121 -14.93 27.23 -25.42
N SER A 122 -14.16 26.30 -26.02
CA SER A 122 -13.88 26.35 -27.44
C SER A 122 -15.22 26.51 -28.13
N PRO A 123 -15.44 27.58 -28.91
CA PRO A 123 -16.69 27.73 -29.63
C PRO A 123 -16.86 26.44 -30.41
N GLN A 124 -17.84 25.60 -30.03
CA GLN A 124 -18.21 24.43 -30.79
C GLN A 124 -18.28 24.90 -32.23
N GLU A 125 -17.26 24.51 -33.02
CA GLU A 125 -17.01 24.81 -34.41
C GLU A 125 -18.18 25.58 -35.07
N SER A 126 -18.35 26.87 -34.76
CA SER A 126 -19.45 27.67 -35.32
C SER A 126 -19.04 28.27 -36.65
N ASN A 127 -17.94 27.77 -37.22
CA ASN A 127 -17.63 27.96 -38.62
C ASN A 127 -17.82 26.60 -39.30
N ILE A 128 -18.96 26.45 -39.97
CA ILE A 128 -19.32 25.31 -40.83
C ILE A 128 -18.16 24.92 -41.76
N GLN A 129 -17.30 25.89 -42.14
CA GLN A 129 -16.07 25.66 -42.90
C GLN A 129 -15.06 24.73 -42.20
N SER A 130 -14.85 24.89 -40.90
CA SER A 130 -13.93 24.04 -40.12
C SER A 130 -14.45 22.60 -40.02
N GLN A 131 -15.77 22.43 -39.87
CA GLN A 131 -16.40 21.11 -39.88
C GLN A 131 -16.33 20.44 -41.25
N MET A 132 -16.58 21.19 -42.33
CA MET A 132 -16.46 20.68 -43.70
C MET A 132 -15.00 20.30 -44.02
N MET A 133 -14.03 21.11 -43.61
CA MET A 133 -12.60 20.83 -43.78
C MET A 133 -12.19 19.57 -43.01
N LYS A 134 -12.63 19.43 -41.75
CA LYS A 134 -12.36 18.26 -40.93
C LYS A 134 -12.93 16.99 -41.55
N LYS A 135 -14.19 17.04 -41.98
CA LYS A 135 -14.84 15.92 -42.66
C LYS A 135 -14.11 15.52 -43.96
N LEU A 136 -13.66 16.51 -44.74
CA LEU A 136 -12.90 16.24 -45.96
C LEU A 136 -11.53 15.60 -45.67
N LEU A 137 -10.82 16.07 -44.63
CA LEU A 137 -9.55 15.48 -44.19
C LEU A 137 -9.73 14.04 -43.70
N ASP A 138 -10.80 13.77 -42.95
CA ASP A 138 -11.14 12.42 -42.48
C ASP A 138 -11.48 11.49 -43.65
N ASP A 139 -12.30 11.95 -44.61
CA ASP A 139 -12.65 11.19 -45.82
C ASP A 139 -11.40 10.90 -46.70
N CYS A 140 -10.45 11.85 -46.77
CA CYS A 140 -9.16 11.66 -47.46
C CYS A 140 -8.28 10.63 -46.74
N TYR A 141 -8.24 10.68 -45.41
CA TYR A 141 -7.43 9.78 -44.60
C TYR A 141 -7.97 8.35 -44.61
N ASP A 142 -9.29 8.18 -44.62
CA ASP A 142 -9.92 6.86 -44.77
C ASP A 142 -9.65 6.28 -46.16
N SER A 143 -9.78 7.08 -47.22
CA SER A 143 -9.41 6.67 -48.59
C SER A 143 -7.93 6.26 -48.68
N PHE A 144 -7.03 7.01 -48.03
CA PHE A 144 -5.61 6.66 -47.94
C PHE A 144 -5.39 5.29 -47.29
N LYS A 145 -6.01 5.04 -46.14
CA LYS A 145 -5.84 3.78 -45.38
C LYS A 145 -6.27 2.55 -46.18
N HIS A 146 -7.27 2.68 -47.05
CA HIS A 146 -7.78 1.57 -47.86
C HIS A 146 -7.00 1.37 -49.16
N ASN A 147 -6.45 2.44 -49.73
CA ASN A 147 -5.88 2.41 -51.08
C ASN A 147 -4.35 2.41 -51.12
N VAL A 148 -3.69 2.75 -50.02
CA VAL A 148 -2.23 2.74 -49.92
C VAL A 148 -1.75 1.46 -49.26
N ASN A 149 -0.91 0.70 -49.96
CA ASN A 149 -0.37 -0.56 -49.47
C ASN A 149 1.05 -0.36 -48.89
N PRO A 150 1.25 -0.51 -47.56
CA PRO A 150 2.55 -0.31 -46.93
C PRO A 150 3.49 -1.53 -47.00
N SER A 151 3.12 -2.63 -47.67
CA SER A 151 3.85 -3.91 -47.59
C SER A 151 5.26 -3.91 -48.17
N ASP A 152 5.55 -3.04 -49.15
CA ASP A 152 6.87 -2.89 -49.76
C ASP A 152 7.01 -1.46 -50.34
N TYR A 153 8.22 -0.90 -50.37
CA TYR A 153 8.44 0.48 -50.84
C TYR A 153 7.99 0.70 -52.29
N GLY A 154 8.23 -0.27 -53.18
CA GLY A 154 7.80 -0.19 -54.57
C GLY A 154 6.28 -0.27 -54.73
N SER A 155 5.63 -1.07 -53.88
CA SER A 155 4.16 -1.21 -53.85
C SER A 155 3.48 0.00 -53.19
N MET A 156 4.11 0.56 -52.17
CA MET A 156 3.69 1.80 -51.50
C MET A 156 3.80 2.98 -52.46
N ALA A 157 4.92 3.15 -53.16
CA ALA A 157 5.08 4.25 -54.12
C ALA A 157 4.07 4.17 -55.27
N LYS A 158 3.81 2.98 -55.83
CA LYS A 158 2.81 2.79 -56.89
C LYS A 158 1.38 3.01 -56.40
N SER A 159 1.04 2.49 -55.23
CA SER A 159 -0.30 2.65 -54.64
C SER A 159 -0.57 4.10 -54.19
N LEU A 160 0.45 4.81 -53.68
CA LEU A 160 0.38 6.24 -53.39
C LEU A 160 0.11 7.06 -54.66
N ILE A 161 0.86 6.81 -55.74
CA ILE A 161 0.67 7.53 -57.01
C ILE A 161 -0.74 7.26 -57.56
N SER A 162 -1.17 6.00 -57.58
CA SER A 162 -2.52 5.62 -58.02
C SER A 162 -3.61 6.24 -57.15
N TRP A 163 -3.40 6.35 -55.83
CA TRP A 163 -4.36 6.97 -54.91
C TRP A 163 -4.45 8.49 -55.11
N VAL A 164 -3.32 9.17 -55.31
CA VAL A 164 -3.28 10.63 -55.60
C VAL A 164 -3.99 10.96 -56.92
N GLU A 165 -3.89 10.07 -57.92
CA GLU A 165 -4.61 10.19 -59.18
C GLU A 165 -6.11 9.93 -59.05
N GLN A 166 -6.52 9.03 -58.14
CA GLN A 166 -7.93 8.70 -57.85
C GLN A 166 -8.65 9.69 -56.93
N LEU A 167 -7.91 10.51 -56.17
CA LEU A 167 -8.49 11.67 -55.47
C LEU A 167 -9.09 12.63 -56.51
N GLU A 168 -10.43 12.57 -56.64
CA GLU A 168 -11.21 13.25 -57.68
C GLU A 168 -10.88 14.75 -57.82
N PRO A 169 -11.04 15.34 -59.03
CA PRO A 169 -10.97 16.78 -59.21
C PRO A 169 -12.06 17.55 -58.43
N GLU A 170 -13.19 16.92 -58.09
CA GLU A 170 -14.27 17.55 -57.32
C GLU A 170 -13.88 17.79 -55.85
N SER A 171 -13.11 16.90 -55.21
CA SER A 171 -12.57 17.17 -53.87
C SER A 171 -11.52 18.30 -53.90
N LYS A 172 -10.73 18.39 -54.99
CA LYS A 172 -9.78 19.49 -55.24
C LYS A 172 -10.47 20.83 -55.51
N LYS A 173 -11.64 20.82 -56.18
CA LYS A 173 -12.48 21.99 -56.42
C LYS A 173 -13.19 22.44 -55.14
N SER A 174 -13.77 21.51 -54.38
CA SER A 174 -14.46 21.78 -53.12
C SER A 174 -13.51 22.40 -52.09
N VAL A 175 -12.26 21.90 -52.01
CA VAL A 175 -11.19 22.53 -51.20
C VAL A 175 -10.87 23.95 -51.69
N ASN A 176 -10.76 24.18 -53.00
CA ASN A 176 -10.49 25.52 -53.55
C ASN A 176 -11.65 26.50 -53.29
N GLU A 177 -12.89 26.01 -53.33
CA GLU A 177 -14.10 26.81 -53.09
C GLU A 177 -14.25 27.16 -51.60
N ILE A 178 -13.93 26.22 -50.70
CA ILE A 178 -13.88 26.44 -49.25
C ILE A 178 -12.77 27.44 -48.88
N ILE A 179 -11.59 27.38 -49.53
CA ILE A 179 -10.47 28.31 -49.27
C ILE A 179 -10.76 29.73 -49.79
N ARG A 180 -11.59 29.88 -50.84
CA ARG A 180 -11.89 31.19 -51.46
C ARG A 180 -13.06 31.95 -50.82
N MET A 181 -13.81 31.37 -49.90
CA MET A 181 -14.91 32.10 -49.24
C MET A 181 -14.36 33.18 -48.29
N PRO A 182 -14.87 34.43 -48.34
CA PRO A 182 -14.39 35.50 -47.49
C PRO A 182 -14.69 35.16 -46.03
N PHE A 183 -13.69 35.38 -45.18
CA PHE A 183 -13.77 35.30 -43.73
C PHE A 183 -14.62 36.47 -43.22
N ASN A 184 -15.94 36.35 -43.33
CA ASN A 184 -16.83 37.33 -42.71
C ASN A 184 -16.78 37.11 -41.20
N ALA A 185 -15.96 37.93 -40.54
CA ALA A 185 -15.91 38.07 -39.10
C ALA A 185 -17.29 38.54 -38.59
N MET A 186 -17.84 37.79 -37.65
CA MET A 186 -18.85 38.29 -36.71
C MET A 186 -18.56 37.70 -35.34
#